data_AF-A0A1M7YZ41-F1
#
_entry.id   AF-A0A1M7YZ41-F1
#
_cell.length_a   1.000
_cell.length_b   1.000
_cell.length_c   1.000
_cell.angle_alpha   90.00
_cell.angle_beta   90.00
_cell.angle_gamma   90.00
#
_symmetry.space_group_name_H-M   'P 1'
#
loop_
_entity.id
_entity.type
_entity.pdbx_description
1 polymer ?
#
loop_
_entity_poly.entity_id
_entity_poly.type
_entity_poly.pdbx_seq_one_letter_code
_entity_poly.pdbx_strand_id
1 'polypeptide(L)'
;MSDKKVSIGLGIGIVLIPLIFSWFTLRKGYSGKAKIISFSWLAISILVVSLAPPPEKPVAEENIVSSTTQQVSSKSQEPLKTVVEKVEPQKWYEGGEVRGKTALDWQKATYNQKLVTAAGLYQALYNAHKLAPSVSSKINSVDDLRPYAESLVTALDTSFEEKEDPQENKQMFTNQKINDTSIILMMMQGHLK
;
A
#
# COMPACT_ATOMS: atom_id res chain seq x y z
N MET A 1 -30.29 18.44 5.05
CA MET A 1 -30.12 17.14 5.75
C MET A 1 -28.65 16.82 5.84
N SER A 2 -28.20 16.01 6.81
CA SER A 2 -26.81 15.54 6.88
C SER A 2 -26.72 14.11 6.33
N ASP A 3 -26.02 13.93 5.21
CA ASP A 3 -25.78 12.61 4.62
C ASP A 3 -24.90 11.75 5.54
N LYS A 4 -25.55 10.79 6.21
CA LYS A 4 -24.87 9.85 7.11
C LYS A 4 -24.15 8.80 6.28
N LYS A 5 -22.88 9.06 5.96
CA LYS A 5 -21.97 8.12 5.27
C LYS A 5 -21.92 6.79 6.04
N VAL A 6 -22.58 5.76 5.50
CA VAL A 6 -22.56 4.42 6.08
C VAL A 6 -21.14 3.87 6.07
N SER A 7 -20.70 3.33 7.21
CA SER A 7 -19.34 2.81 7.37
C SER A 7 -19.20 1.49 6.61
N ILE A 8 -18.00 1.20 6.08
CA ILE A 8 -17.70 -0.06 5.38
C ILE A 8 -18.02 -1.27 6.28
N GLY A 9 -17.83 -1.13 7.60
CA GLY A 9 -18.21 -2.15 8.59
C GLY A 9 -19.71 -2.49 8.61
N LEU A 10 -20.61 -1.56 8.28
CA LEU A 10 -22.04 -1.85 8.14
C LEU A 10 -22.31 -2.77 6.94
N GLY A 11 -21.67 -2.49 5.80
CA GLY A 11 -21.76 -3.35 4.60
C GLY A 11 -21.22 -4.76 4.85
N ILE A 12 -20.07 -4.86 5.54
CA ILE A 12 -19.47 -6.14 5.93
C ILE A 12 -20.40 -6.92 6.88
N GLY A 13 -21.02 -6.25 7.86
CA GLY A 13 -22.00 -6.87 8.76
C GLY A 13 -23.21 -7.45 8.02
N ILE A 14 -23.75 -6.71 7.05
CA ILE A 14 -24.87 -7.15 6.20
C ILE A 14 -24.51 -8.40 5.38
N VAL A 15 -23.27 -8.52 4.90
CA VAL A 15 -22.81 -9.68 4.12
C VAL A 15 -22.49 -10.89 5.02
N LEU A 16 -21.91 -10.68 6.21
CA LEU A 16 -21.50 -11.78 7.10
C LEU A 16 -22.67 -12.42 7.87
N ILE A 17 -23.68 -11.64 8.29
CA ILE A 17 -24.80 -12.16 9.08
C ILE A 17 -25.54 -13.32 8.37
N PRO A 18 -25.91 -13.23 7.07
CA PRO A 18 -26.54 -14.34 6.35
C PRO A 18 -25.66 -15.59 6.21
N LEU A 19 -24.33 -15.42 6.06
CA LEU A 19 -23.40 -16.54 5.95
C LEU A 19 -23.31 -17.35 7.25
N ILE A 20 -23.22 -16.66 8.39
CA ILE A 20 -23.23 -17.28 9.73
C ILE A 20 -24.58 -17.99 9.96
N PHE A 21 -25.68 -17.37 9.56
CA PHE A 21 -27.02 -17.95 9.72
C PHE A 21 -27.23 -19.20 8.86
N SER A 22 -26.74 -19.20 7.62
CA SER A 22 -26.76 -20.36 6.71
C SER A 22 -25.99 -21.54 7.32
N TRP A 23 -24.76 -21.30 7.79
CA TRP A 23 -23.95 -22.31 8.50
C TRP A 23 -24.66 -22.88 9.73
N PHE A 24 -25.26 -22.02 10.56
CA PHE A 24 -26.00 -22.44 11.75
C PHE A 24 -27.24 -23.29 11.40
N THR A 25 -27.92 -23.00 10.29
CA THR A 25 -29.15 -23.71 9.88
C THR A 25 -28.89 -25.11 9.31
N LEU A 26 -27.65 -25.40 8.89
CA LEU A 26 -27.25 -26.76 8.45
C LEU A 26 -27.04 -27.75 9.61
N ARG A 27 -27.00 -27.29 10.87
CA ARG A 27 -26.85 -28.16 12.05
C ARG A 27 -27.96 -29.21 12.10
N LYS A 28 -27.60 -30.49 12.34
CA LYS A 28 -28.57 -31.60 12.43
C LYS A 28 -29.59 -31.31 13.55
N GLY A 29 -30.88 -31.31 13.19
CA GLY A 29 -32.00 -31.00 14.09
C GLY A 29 -33.10 -30.14 13.45
N TYR A 30 -32.77 -29.31 12.46
CA TYR A 30 -33.76 -28.44 11.81
C TYR A 30 -34.58 -29.15 10.71
N SER A 31 -35.90 -28.93 10.76
CA SER A 31 -36.86 -29.39 9.75
C SER A 31 -36.52 -28.85 8.35
N GLY A 32 -36.76 -29.65 7.30
CA GLY A 32 -36.47 -29.25 5.91
C GLY A 32 -37.12 -27.93 5.49
N LYS A 33 -38.30 -27.61 6.04
CA LYS A 33 -39.00 -26.33 5.82
C LYS A 33 -38.17 -25.12 6.30
N ALA A 34 -37.50 -25.23 7.46
CA ALA A 34 -36.65 -24.17 7.99
C ALA A 34 -35.40 -23.92 7.12
N LYS A 35 -34.83 -24.99 6.55
CA LYS A 35 -33.69 -24.91 5.62
C LYS A 35 -34.06 -24.19 4.32
N ILE A 36 -35.25 -24.47 3.78
CA ILE A 36 -35.77 -23.77 2.59
C ILE A 36 -35.91 -22.27 2.89
N ILE A 37 -36.50 -21.90 4.03
CA ILE A 37 -36.65 -20.50 4.44
C ILE A 37 -35.29 -19.78 4.56
N SER A 38 -34.26 -20.43 5.14
CA SER A 38 -32.91 -19.83 5.21
C SER A 38 -32.25 -19.64 3.84
N PHE A 39 -32.44 -20.58 2.91
CA PHE A 39 -31.92 -20.44 1.54
C PHE A 39 -32.68 -19.36 0.75
N SER A 40 -34.00 -19.24 0.92
CA SER A 40 -34.81 -18.16 0.32
C SER A 40 -34.37 -16.79 0.84
N TRP A 41 -34.12 -16.65 2.14
CA TRP A 41 -33.64 -15.39 2.72
C TRP A 41 -32.23 -15.00 2.25
N LEU A 42 -31.34 -15.99 2.08
CA LEU A 42 -30.01 -15.79 1.52
C LEU A 42 -30.06 -15.37 0.04
N ALA A 43 -30.92 -15.99 -0.76
CA ALA A 43 -31.14 -15.60 -2.16
C ALA A 43 -31.67 -14.16 -2.30
N ILE A 44 -32.62 -13.74 -1.44
CA ILE A 44 -33.12 -12.36 -1.39
C ILE A 44 -32.01 -11.39 -0.98
N SER A 45 -31.18 -11.76 -0.01
CA SER A 45 -30.06 -10.94 0.46
C SER A 45 -29.01 -10.71 -0.65
N ILE A 46 -28.71 -11.74 -1.45
CA ILE A 46 -27.85 -11.62 -2.64
C ILE A 46 -28.50 -10.72 -3.69
N LEU A 47 -29.79 -10.91 -3.97
CA LEU A 47 -30.53 -10.11 -4.97
C LEU A 47 -30.52 -8.60 -4.61
N VAL A 48 -30.70 -8.26 -3.33
CA VAL A 48 -30.63 -6.87 -2.85
C VAL A 48 -29.23 -6.27 -3.04
N VAL A 49 -28.16 -7.05 -2.81
CA VAL A 49 -26.78 -6.60 -3.07
C VAL A 49 -26.50 -6.46 -4.57
N SER A 50 -27.04 -7.34 -5.42
CA SER A 50 -26.89 -7.25 -6.89
C SER A 50 -27.70 -6.12 -7.52
N LEU A 51 -28.76 -5.63 -6.86
CA LEU A 51 -29.55 -4.46 -7.29
C LEU A 51 -29.00 -3.14 -6.75
N ALA A 52 -27.98 -3.15 -5.90
CA ALA A 52 -27.30 -1.93 -5.50
C ALA A 52 -26.54 -1.35 -6.70
N PRO A 53 -26.82 -0.10 -7.13
CA PRO A 53 -26.01 0.53 -8.17
C PRO A 53 -24.56 0.61 -7.68
N PRO A 54 -23.56 0.31 -8.54
CA PRO A 54 -22.16 0.48 -8.15
C PRO A 54 -21.94 1.93 -7.70
N PRO A 55 -21.19 2.17 -6.61
CA PRO A 55 -20.96 3.53 -6.14
C PRO A 55 -20.35 4.34 -7.27
N GLU A 56 -21.06 5.39 -7.69
CA GLU A 56 -20.75 6.16 -8.87
C GLU A 56 -19.31 6.66 -8.79
N LYS A 57 -18.46 6.12 -9.66
CA LYS A 57 -17.11 6.65 -9.85
C LYS A 57 -17.28 8.03 -10.49
N PRO A 58 -16.67 9.10 -9.95
CA PRO A 58 -16.63 10.37 -10.66
C PRO A 58 -15.83 10.19 -11.96
N VAL A 59 -16.56 10.22 -13.07
CA VAL A 59 -16.12 10.25 -14.47
C VAL A 59 -16.93 11.38 -15.11
N ALA A 60 -16.38 12.33 -15.87
CA ALA A 60 -15.01 12.82 -15.99
C ALA A 60 -15.05 14.19 -16.71
N GLU A 61 -14.16 15.10 -16.34
CA GLU A 61 -13.66 16.24 -17.14
C GLU A 61 -12.20 16.37 -16.67
N GLU A 62 -11.12 16.33 -17.47
CA GLU A 62 -10.91 16.54 -18.91
C GLU A 62 -11.41 17.90 -19.41
N ASN A 63 -10.61 18.95 -19.17
CA ASN A 63 -9.88 19.63 -20.27
C ASN A 63 -8.85 20.68 -19.79
N ILE A 64 -7.57 20.50 -20.22
CA ILE A 64 -6.52 21.51 -20.54
C ILE A 64 -6.14 22.52 -19.41
N VAL A 65 -4.89 22.65 -18.93
CA VAL A 65 -3.65 23.02 -19.67
C VAL A 65 -2.37 22.40 -19.07
N SER A 66 -1.64 21.70 -19.94
CA SER A 66 -0.18 21.59 -20.15
C SER A 66 0.89 21.79 -19.04
N SER A 67 1.93 20.95 -19.16
CA SER A 67 3.23 20.89 -18.43
C SER A 67 3.25 19.87 -17.28
N THR A 68 4.02 18.77 -17.30
CA THR A 68 5.07 18.32 -18.25
C THR A 68 5.13 16.79 -18.27
N THR A 69 5.09 16.18 -19.46
CA THR A 69 5.67 14.84 -19.71
C THR A 69 6.13 14.75 -21.16
N GLN A 70 7.42 15.02 -21.37
CA GLN A 70 8.24 14.41 -22.40
C GLN A 70 9.46 13.87 -21.64
N GLN A 71 9.63 12.55 -21.50
CA GLN A 71 10.09 11.63 -22.55
C GLN A 71 11.56 11.87 -22.91
N VAL A 72 12.47 11.17 -22.23
CA VAL A 72 13.69 10.65 -22.85
C VAL A 72 13.87 9.19 -22.43
N SER A 73 13.83 8.30 -23.40
CA SER A 73 14.33 6.92 -23.27
C SER A 73 15.51 6.77 -24.23
N SER A 74 16.61 6.22 -23.72
CA SER A 74 17.71 5.60 -24.46
C SER A 74 18.46 6.41 -25.54
N LYS A 75 19.69 6.80 -25.21
CA LYS A 75 20.81 6.73 -26.17
C LYS A 75 22.07 6.19 -25.46
N SER A 76 22.84 5.38 -26.19
CA SER A 76 23.97 4.61 -25.66
C SER A 76 25.21 5.46 -25.30
N GLN A 77 26.05 4.85 -24.45
CA GLN A 77 27.49 5.05 -24.19
C GLN A 77 28.31 5.63 -25.37
N GLU A 78 29.48 6.28 -25.24
CA GLU A 78 30.36 6.72 -24.13
C GLU A 78 31.60 7.39 -24.84
N PRO A 79 32.27 8.48 -24.36
CA PRO A 79 33.12 8.42 -23.17
C PRO A 79 33.36 9.74 -22.38
N LEU A 80 34.27 9.62 -21.40
CA LEU A 80 34.88 10.65 -20.53
C LEU A 80 35.16 12.02 -21.19
N LYS A 81 34.60 13.09 -20.59
CA LYS A 81 35.32 14.35 -20.44
C LYS A 81 34.90 15.10 -19.17
N THR A 82 35.90 15.34 -18.33
CA THR A 82 35.83 16.09 -17.08
C THR A 82 35.13 17.44 -17.23
N VAL A 83 33.98 17.59 -16.57
CA VAL A 83 33.53 18.89 -16.07
C VAL A 83 33.66 18.82 -14.55
N VAL A 84 34.59 19.60 -13.99
CA VAL A 84 34.66 19.81 -12.54
C VAL A 84 33.56 20.79 -12.17
N GLU A 85 32.32 20.29 -12.15
CA GLU A 85 31.19 21.04 -11.66
C GLU A 85 31.18 20.97 -10.12
N LYS A 86 30.94 22.13 -9.51
CA LYS A 86 30.98 22.36 -8.07
C LYS A 86 30.06 21.36 -7.35
N VAL A 87 30.64 20.37 -6.68
CA VAL A 87 29.90 19.38 -5.89
C VAL A 87 29.33 20.06 -4.64
N GLU A 88 28.16 20.65 -4.78
CA GLU A 88 27.23 20.83 -3.66
C GLU A 88 26.92 19.42 -3.13
N PRO A 89 26.92 19.19 -1.79
CA PRO A 89 26.72 17.85 -1.26
C PRO A 89 25.32 17.36 -1.64
N GLN A 90 25.25 16.38 -2.56
CA GLN A 90 24.02 15.74 -2.98
C GLN A 90 23.23 15.35 -1.73
N LYS A 91 22.01 15.87 -1.58
CA LYS A 91 21.23 15.61 -0.37
C LYS A 91 20.86 14.14 -0.37
N TRP A 92 20.90 13.51 0.80
CA TRP A 92 20.67 12.06 0.91
C TRP A 92 19.27 11.63 0.45
N TYR A 93 18.30 12.57 0.43
CA TYR A 93 16.94 12.42 -0.08
C TYR A 93 16.78 12.75 -1.59
N GLU A 94 17.84 13.13 -2.29
CA GLU A 94 17.84 13.34 -3.74
C GLU A 94 18.26 12.05 -4.47
N GLY A 95 17.28 11.37 -5.06
CA GLY A 95 17.48 10.12 -5.80
C GLY A 95 16.16 9.56 -6.35
N GLY A 96 16.24 8.45 -7.08
CA GLY A 96 15.05 7.75 -7.59
C GLY A 96 14.43 6.83 -6.54
N GLU A 97 13.12 6.87 -6.37
CA GLU A 97 12.39 5.91 -5.53
C GLU A 97 12.16 4.57 -6.24
N VAL A 98 12.10 3.48 -5.46
CA VAL A 98 11.56 2.17 -5.85
C VAL A 98 10.17 1.92 -5.24
N ARG A 99 9.48 2.98 -4.81
CA ARG A 99 8.14 2.91 -4.19
C ARG A 99 7.12 2.26 -5.13
N GLY A 100 6.22 1.46 -4.55
CA GLY A 100 5.18 0.72 -5.27
C GLY A 100 5.67 -0.55 -5.99
N LYS A 101 6.98 -0.79 -6.04
CA LYS A 101 7.58 -1.99 -6.63
C LYS A 101 7.60 -3.18 -5.65
N THR A 102 8.19 -4.29 -6.09
CA THR A 102 8.25 -5.56 -5.34
C THR A 102 9.53 -5.68 -4.50
N ALA A 103 9.56 -6.65 -3.59
CA ALA A 103 10.76 -7.02 -2.85
C ALA A 103 11.94 -7.44 -3.77
N LEU A 104 11.67 -7.99 -4.96
CA LEU A 104 12.70 -8.30 -5.96
C LEU A 104 13.35 -7.04 -6.57
N ASP A 105 12.61 -5.92 -6.61
CA ASP A 105 13.17 -4.62 -7.01
C ASP A 105 13.97 -4.00 -5.85
N TRP A 106 13.55 -4.22 -4.61
CA TRP A 106 14.25 -3.76 -3.41
C TRP A 106 15.61 -4.43 -3.23
N GLN A 107 15.70 -5.76 -3.43
CA GLN A 107 16.96 -6.52 -3.39
C GLN A 107 18.02 -5.92 -4.32
N LYS A 108 17.61 -5.38 -5.47
CA LYS A 108 18.48 -4.78 -6.50
C LYS A 108 18.68 -3.28 -6.35
N ALA A 109 17.96 -2.62 -5.44
CA ALA A 109 18.01 -1.18 -5.25
C ALA A 109 19.30 -0.77 -4.51
N THR A 110 19.88 0.37 -4.88
CA THR A 110 21.02 0.91 -4.13
C THR A 110 20.56 1.39 -2.75
N TYR A 111 21.48 1.45 -1.78
CA TYR A 111 21.16 1.92 -0.43
C TYR A 111 20.52 3.33 -0.43
N ASN A 112 20.98 4.23 -1.32
CA ASN A 112 20.35 5.55 -1.48
C ASN A 112 18.90 5.43 -1.99
N GLN A 113 18.62 4.62 -3.02
CA GLN A 113 17.24 4.42 -3.51
C GLN A 113 16.32 3.83 -2.43
N LYS A 114 16.83 2.87 -1.64
CA LYS A 114 16.13 2.31 -0.47
C LYS A 114 15.81 3.40 0.56
N LEU A 115 16.81 4.23 0.90
CA LEU A 115 16.70 5.30 1.91
C LEU A 115 15.73 6.41 1.48
N VAL A 116 15.81 6.89 0.22
CA VAL A 116 14.87 7.86 -0.35
C VAL A 116 13.45 7.28 -0.34
N THR A 117 13.27 6.02 -0.77
CA THR A 117 11.96 5.34 -0.75
C THR A 117 11.38 5.25 0.67
N ALA A 118 12.20 4.89 1.65
CA ALA A 118 11.79 4.81 3.04
C ALA A 118 11.38 6.19 3.61
N ALA A 119 12.16 7.24 3.33
CA ALA A 119 11.82 8.61 3.71
C ALA A 119 10.52 9.09 3.06
N GLY A 120 10.33 8.85 1.75
CA GLY A 120 9.12 9.19 1.01
C GLY A 120 7.86 8.47 1.51
N LEU A 121 8.01 7.25 2.07
CA LEU A 121 6.92 6.53 2.74
C LEU A 121 6.54 7.19 4.08
N TYR A 122 7.51 7.53 4.93
CA TYR A 122 7.23 8.29 6.16
C TYR A 122 6.64 9.68 5.86
N GLN A 123 7.17 10.39 4.87
CA GLN A 123 6.67 11.70 4.45
C GLN A 123 5.21 11.63 3.97
N ALA A 124 4.85 10.61 3.17
CA ALA A 124 3.47 10.39 2.76
C ALA A 124 2.54 10.15 3.95
N LEU A 125 2.99 9.39 4.95
CA LEU A 125 2.23 9.12 6.17
C LEU A 125 2.15 10.33 7.13
N TYR A 126 3.19 11.16 7.17
CA TYR A 126 3.21 12.42 7.91
C TYR A 126 2.15 13.38 7.34
N ASN A 127 2.18 13.58 6.02
CA ASN A 127 1.23 14.40 5.27
C ASN A 127 -0.22 13.88 5.39
N ALA A 128 -0.40 12.55 5.46
CA ALA A 128 -1.70 11.92 5.69
C ALA A 128 -2.11 11.87 7.18
N HIS A 129 -1.33 12.50 8.07
CA HIS A 129 -1.49 12.51 9.54
C HIS A 129 -1.56 11.12 10.22
N LYS A 130 -1.06 10.08 9.55
CA LYS A 130 -1.08 8.67 9.99
C LYS A 130 0.07 8.27 10.91
N LEU A 131 1.15 9.04 10.97
CA LEU A 131 2.24 8.76 11.91
C LEU A 131 1.81 9.00 13.37
N ALA A 132 2.28 8.14 14.28
CA ALA A 132 2.08 8.25 15.72
C ALA A 132 2.63 9.58 16.27
N PRO A 133 2.03 10.17 17.34
CA PRO A 133 2.53 11.42 17.92
C PRO A 133 3.99 11.34 18.35
N SER A 134 4.44 10.16 18.82
CA SER A 134 5.82 9.82 19.21
C SER A 134 6.86 9.93 18.10
N VAL A 135 6.42 9.96 16.84
CA VAL A 135 7.23 10.11 15.62
C VAL A 135 6.96 11.49 15.01
N SER A 136 5.68 11.84 14.76
CA SER A 136 5.34 13.09 14.06
C SER A 136 5.75 14.36 14.81
N SER A 137 5.79 14.36 16.15
CA SER A 137 6.23 15.54 16.91
C SER A 137 7.75 15.79 16.87
N LYS A 138 8.52 14.86 16.31
CA LYS A 138 9.99 14.94 16.20
C LYS A 138 10.46 15.32 14.79
N ILE A 139 9.54 15.34 13.81
CA ILE A 139 9.84 15.65 12.41
C ILE A 139 9.53 17.13 12.18
N ASN A 140 10.59 17.95 12.09
CA ASN A 140 10.52 19.39 11.77
C ASN A 140 11.11 19.68 10.38
N SER A 141 12.02 18.82 9.93
CA SER A 141 12.78 18.91 8.69
C SER A 141 12.83 17.57 7.96
N VAL A 142 13.34 17.56 6.73
CA VAL A 142 13.57 16.31 5.99
C VAL A 142 14.65 15.46 6.68
N ASP A 143 15.68 16.09 7.25
CA ASP A 143 16.78 15.37 7.90
C ASP A 143 16.34 14.62 9.18
N ASP A 144 15.30 15.09 9.86
CA ASP A 144 14.69 14.37 11.01
C ASP A 144 14.04 13.04 10.59
N LEU A 145 13.67 12.86 9.32
CA LEU A 145 13.16 11.59 8.79
C LEU A 145 14.26 10.55 8.63
N ARG A 146 15.53 10.95 8.56
CA ARG A 146 16.66 10.07 8.24
C ARG A 146 16.77 8.84 9.15
N PRO A 147 16.80 8.94 10.49
CA PRO A 147 16.90 7.74 11.36
C PRO A 147 15.69 6.80 11.23
N TYR A 148 14.50 7.34 10.94
CA TYR A 148 13.30 6.54 10.69
C TYR A 148 13.40 5.80 9.35
N ALA A 149 13.89 6.48 8.32
CA ALA A 149 14.14 5.90 7.00
C ALA A 149 15.23 4.81 7.07
N GLU A 150 16.36 5.08 7.73
CA GLU A 150 17.44 4.10 7.97
C GLU A 150 16.91 2.85 8.71
N SER A 151 16.12 3.04 9.78
CA SER A 151 15.49 1.93 10.52
C SER A 151 14.53 1.09 9.65
N LEU A 152 13.72 1.72 8.80
CA LEU A 152 12.84 1.00 7.88
C LEU A 152 13.65 0.27 6.80
N VAL A 153 14.73 0.86 6.29
CA VAL A 153 15.61 0.19 5.32
C VAL A 153 16.16 -1.10 5.92
N THR A 154 16.68 -1.07 7.15
CA THR A 154 17.13 -2.29 7.85
C THR A 154 16.01 -3.32 7.99
N ALA A 155 14.81 -2.89 8.42
CA ALA A 155 13.69 -3.81 8.60
C ALA A 155 13.19 -4.43 7.29
N LEU A 156 13.22 -3.68 6.18
CA LEU A 156 12.90 -4.18 4.84
C LEU A 156 13.99 -5.07 4.27
N ASP A 157 15.27 -4.75 4.50
CA ASP A 157 16.41 -5.59 4.10
C ASP A 157 16.36 -6.96 4.80
N THR A 158 16.03 -7.00 6.09
CA THR A 158 15.76 -8.27 6.81
C THR A 158 14.50 -8.97 6.27
N SER A 159 13.42 -8.24 5.99
CA SER A 159 12.18 -8.85 5.49
C SER A 159 12.27 -9.37 4.05
N PHE A 160 13.18 -8.82 3.24
CA PHE A 160 13.36 -9.13 1.82
C PHE A 160 14.73 -9.78 1.54
N GLU A 161 15.33 -10.43 2.53
CA GLU A 161 16.60 -11.14 2.40
C GLU A 161 16.55 -12.14 1.24
N GLU A 162 17.49 -12.00 0.31
CA GLU A 162 17.56 -12.79 -0.92
C GLU A 162 17.82 -14.26 -0.61
N LYS A 163 16.98 -15.15 -1.18
CA LYS A 163 17.16 -16.60 -1.02
C LYS A 163 18.27 -17.14 -1.92
N GLU A 164 18.99 -18.14 -1.43
CA GLU A 164 20.08 -18.79 -2.17
C GLU A 164 19.62 -19.36 -3.51
N ASP A 165 18.41 -19.94 -3.57
CA ASP A 165 17.80 -20.38 -4.83
C ASP A 165 17.05 -19.22 -5.53
N PRO A 166 17.42 -18.85 -6.78
CA PRO A 166 16.78 -17.74 -7.48
C PRO A 166 15.31 -17.98 -7.85
N GLN A 167 14.85 -19.22 -7.98
CA GLN A 167 13.45 -19.54 -8.27
C GLN A 167 12.60 -19.44 -7.00
N GLU A 168 13.11 -19.90 -5.86
CA GLU A 168 12.49 -19.70 -4.55
C GLU A 168 12.40 -18.21 -4.22
N ASN A 169 13.51 -17.47 -4.36
CA ASN A 169 13.55 -16.02 -4.17
C ASN A 169 12.46 -15.33 -5.01
N LYS A 170 12.39 -15.67 -6.31
CA LYS A 170 11.37 -15.14 -7.21
C LYS A 170 9.95 -15.51 -6.77
N GLN A 171 9.68 -16.78 -6.42
CA GLN A 171 8.35 -17.25 -6.02
C GLN A 171 7.86 -16.56 -4.75
N MET A 172 8.73 -16.39 -3.75
CA MET A 172 8.41 -15.74 -2.48
C MET A 172 8.10 -14.25 -2.67
N PHE A 173 8.95 -13.54 -3.42
CA PHE A 173 8.95 -12.07 -3.42
C PHE A 173 8.22 -11.40 -4.60
N THR A 174 7.80 -12.14 -5.64
CA THR A 174 7.09 -11.57 -6.81
C THR A 174 5.85 -10.75 -6.45
N ASN A 175 5.10 -11.17 -5.43
CA ASN A 175 3.84 -10.50 -5.04
C ASN A 175 3.98 -9.61 -3.80
N GLN A 176 5.15 -9.58 -3.15
CA GLN A 176 5.37 -8.82 -1.93
C GLN A 176 5.79 -7.40 -2.28
N LYS A 177 4.89 -6.43 -2.07
CA LYS A 177 5.15 -5.01 -2.36
C LYS A 177 5.90 -4.33 -1.22
N ILE A 178 6.78 -3.41 -1.59
CA ILE A 178 7.56 -2.57 -0.65
C ILE A 178 6.60 -1.78 0.24
N ASN A 179 5.61 -1.09 -0.34
CA ASN A 179 4.66 -0.26 0.40
C ASN A 179 3.89 -1.06 1.46
N ASP A 180 3.29 -2.18 1.07
CA ASP A 180 2.42 -2.96 1.95
C ASP A 180 3.20 -3.54 3.14
N THR A 181 4.40 -4.07 2.89
CA THR A 181 5.31 -4.55 3.94
C THR A 181 5.79 -3.39 4.83
N SER A 182 6.08 -2.22 4.25
CA SER A 182 6.51 -1.03 5.00
C SER A 182 5.45 -0.57 6.01
N ILE A 183 4.16 -0.57 5.61
CA ILE A 183 3.06 -0.23 6.52
C ILE A 183 2.98 -1.24 7.68
N ILE A 184 3.14 -2.54 7.41
CA ILE A 184 3.15 -3.58 8.45
C ILE A 184 4.32 -3.38 9.41
N LEU A 185 5.53 -3.14 8.91
CA LEU A 185 6.72 -2.90 9.74
C LEU A 185 6.57 -1.64 10.61
N MET A 186 6.11 -0.52 10.03
CA MET A 186 5.84 0.71 10.80
C MET A 186 4.72 0.52 11.84
N MET A 187 3.71 -0.30 11.54
CA MET A 187 2.66 -0.66 12.51
C MET A 187 3.24 -1.45 13.68
N MET A 188 4.08 -2.46 13.40
CA MET A 188 4.75 -3.26 14.43
C MET A 188 5.72 -2.43 15.29
N GLN A 189 6.36 -1.41 14.71
CA GLN A 189 7.21 -0.44 15.41
C GLN A 189 6.42 0.60 16.23
N GLY A 190 5.08 0.62 16.15
CA GLY A 190 4.25 1.65 16.80
C GLY A 190 4.43 3.05 16.22
N HIS A 191 4.88 3.15 14.96
CA HIS A 191 5.11 4.42 14.26
C HIS A 191 3.82 4.96 13.59
N LEU A 192 2.74 4.18 13.56
CA LEU A 192 1.43 4.56 13.00
C LEU A 192 0.37 4.78 14.10
N LYS A 193 -0.69 5.52 13.75
CA LYS A 193 -1.92 5.72 14.55
C LYS A 193 -3.03 4.74 14.15
#